data_AF-A0A0F8HCB5-F1
#
_entry.id   AF-A0A0F8HCB5-F1
#
_cell.length_a   1.000
_cell.length_b   1.000
_cell.length_c   1.000
_cell.angle_alpha   90.00
_cell.angle_beta   90.00
_cell.angle_gamma   90.00
#
_symmetry.space_group_name_H-M   'P 1'
#
loop_
_entity.id
_entity.type
_entity.pdbx_description
1 polymer ?
#
loop_
_entity_poly.entity_id
_entity_poly.type
_entity_poly.pdbx_seq_one_letter_code
_entity_poly.pdbx_strand_id
1 'polypeptide(L)'
;MMDPQIERKLIEIMRVIHESDKPIGARAIADELNNRGYDIGERAVRYHLRILDERGFTRKHGYAGRTLTDLGENEMNDALIGDRFGFVISRIEEMAFRTTYNPETDKGDVVVNISYFDKDDFETVIELISYTAHAGYMISPRVRIFEEDSLEMSLPPGKIGIATVCSVTFDGLLLKAGIPVEPAYGGILQIENKKPARFLDLISYSGTSIDPIKIFMNRTPTSVLEVLEKGEGKILANMRQINSSAYEMTGKILKKAEKVGLAGCITLGEIDEYLLGAPVETGKFGAAVVGGINGICALEETGIEIETNPISTMLDYQTMKEI
;
A
#
# COMPACT_ATOMS: atom_id res chain seq x y z
N MET A 1 6.89 -29.83 17.87
CA MET A 1 6.23 -28.53 17.68
C MET A 1 6.63 -27.66 18.86
N MET A 2 7.27 -26.51 18.62
CA MET A 2 7.74 -25.64 19.71
C MET A 2 6.54 -24.94 20.35
N ASP A 3 6.65 -24.58 21.63
CA ASP A 3 5.65 -23.75 22.29
C ASP A 3 5.60 -22.37 21.58
N PRO A 4 4.43 -21.93 21.07
CA PRO A 4 4.26 -20.63 20.41
C PRO A 4 4.75 -19.44 21.25
N GLN A 5 4.70 -19.53 22.59
CA GLN A 5 5.25 -18.49 23.47
C GLN A 5 6.77 -18.40 23.43
N ILE A 6 7.45 -19.54 23.22
CA ILE A 6 8.91 -19.58 23.11
C ILE A 6 9.35 -19.00 21.76
N GLU A 7 8.61 -19.30 20.70
CA GLU A 7 8.90 -18.80 19.35
C GLU A 7 8.77 -17.27 19.27
N ARG A 8 7.71 -16.70 19.83
CA ARG A 8 7.54 -15.24 19.94
C ARG A 8 8.67 -14.55 20.70
N LYS A 9 9.15 -15.17 21.79
CA LYS A 9 10.30 -14.65 22.56
C LYS A 9 11.61 -14.71 21.77
N LEU A 10 11.79 -15.73 20.91
CA LEU A 10 12.98 -15.84 20.06
C LEU A 10 13.02 -14.74 19.00
N ILE A 11 11.89 -14.47 18.34
CA ILE A 11 11.77 -13.38 17.35
C ILE A 11 12.10 -12.03 17.98
N GLU A 12 11.51 -11.73 19.13
CA GLU A 12 11.72 -10.43 19.79
C GLU A 12 13.15 -10.25 20.31
N ILE A 13 13.80 -11.33 20.75
CA ILE A 13 15.22 -11.31 21.08
C ILE A 13 16.06 -10.99 19.84
N MET A 14 15.77 -11.63 18.71
CA MET A 14 16.47 -11.34 17.46
C MET A 14 16.22 -9.89 17.01
N ARG A 15 15.02 -9.33 17.25
CA ARG A 15 14.64 -7.96 16.88
C ARG A 15 15.48 -6.93 17.64
N VAL A 16 15.63 -7.14 18.95
CA VAL A 16 16.51 -6.31 19.79
C VAL A 16 17.99 -6.40 19.35
N ILE A 17 18.43 -7.54 18.83
CA ILE A 17 19.78 -7.68 18.28
C ILE A 17 19.92 -6.94 16.94
N HIS A 18 18.92 -7.04 16.06
CA HIS A 18 18.90 -6.38 14.75
C HIS A 18 18.94 -4.86 14.86
N GLU A 19 18.19 -4.28 15.81
CA GLU A 19 18.14 -2.84 16.07
C GLU A 19 19.42 -2.28 16.72
N SER A 20 20.40 -3.14 17.06
CA SER A 20 21.66 -2.73 17.67
C SER A 20 22.81 -2.69 16.66
N ASP A 21 23.44 -1.54 16.50
CA ASP A 21 24.63 -1.36 15.64
C ASP A 21 25.89 -2.11 16.13
N LYS A 22 25.82 -2.74 17.31
CA LYS A 22 26.95 -3.40 17.97
C LYS A 22 26.49 -4.73 18.58
N PRO A 23 27.42 -5.68 18.82
CA PRO A 23 27.09 -6.88 19.57
C PRO A 23 26.42 -6.52 20.90
N ILE A 24 25.29 -7.18 21.20
CA ILE A 24 24.50 -6.89 22.39
C ILE A 24 24.42 -8.08 23.35
N GLY A 25 24.56 -7.80 24.64
CA GLY A 25 24.62 -8.80 25.71
C GLY A 25 23.24 -9.17 26.27
N ALA A 26 23.14 -10.35 26.90
CA ALA A 26 21.88 -10.88 27.43
C ALA A 26 21.21 -9.99 28.49
N ARG A 27 21.98 -9.19 29.23
CA ARG A 27 21.44 -8.23 30.21
C ARG A 27 20.74 -7.07 29.53
N ALA A 28 21.41 -6.43 28.58
CA ALA A 28 20.84 -5.33 27.79
C ALA A 28 19.62 -5.79 26.99
N ILE A 29 19.66 -7.00 26.41
CA ILE A 29 18.49 -7.58 25.75
C ILE A 29 17.34 -7.79 26.74
N ALA A 30 17.61 -8.29 27.96
CA ALA A 30 16.57 -8.48 28.96
C ALA A 30 15.96 -7.14 29.38
N ASP A 31 16.78 -6.12 29.64
CA ASP A 31 16.31 -4.78 30.02
C ASP A 31 15.42 -4.19 28.91
N GLU A 32 15.83 -4.33 27.65
CA GLU A 32 15.06 -3.85 26.49
C GLU A 32 13.74 -4.61 26.31
N LEU A 33 13.75 -5.93 26.49
CA LEU A 33 12.52 -6.73 26.44
C LEU A 33 11.55 -6.36 27.57
N ASN A 34 12.04 -6.07 28.77
CA ASN A 34 11.18 -5.59 29.87
C ASN A 34 10.59 -4.20 29.54
N ASN A 35 11.36 -3.31 28.91
CA ASN A 35 10.84 -2.02 28.42
C ASN A 35 9.72 -2.21 27.37
N ARG A 36 9.81 -3.28 26.57
CA ARG A 36 8.78 -3.68 25.59
C ARG A 36 7.62 -4.49 26.19
N GLY A 37 7.57 -4.64 27.51
CA GLY A 37 6.48 -5.31 28.22
C GLY A 37 6.60 -6.83 28.34
N TYR A 38 7.77 -7.42 28.05
CA TYR A 38 8.05 -8.84 28.29
C TYR A 38 8.62 -9.04 29.69
N ASP A 39 7.98 -9.86 30.52
CA ASP A 39 8.54 -10.31 31.80
C ASP A 39 9.58 -11.41 31.57
N ILE A 40 10.85 -11.01 31.42
CA ILE A 40 11.96 -11.93 31.16
C ILE A 40 13.27 -11.48 31.81
N GLY A 41 13.91 -12.38 32.56
CA GLY A 41 15.22 -12.12 33.18
C GLY A 41 16.41 -12.51 32.29
N GLU A 42 17.59 -11.95 32.58
CA GLU A 42 18.85 -12.21 31.87
C GLU A 42 19.17 -13.71 31.72
N ARG A 43 18.84 -14.55 32.72
CA ARG A 43 19.07 -16.00 32.67
C ARG A 43 18.19 -16.67 31.59
N ALA A 44 16.95 -16.25 31.45
CA ALA A 44 16.02 -16.77 30.43
C ALA A 44 16.43 -16.27 29.04
N VAL A 45 16.83 -15.00 28.91
CA VAL A 45 17.42 -14.49 27.66
C VAL A 45 18.66 -15.29 27.26
N ARG A 46 19.57 -15.59 28.20
CA ARG A 46 20.73 -16.46 27.93
C ARG A 46 20.37 -17.86 27.45
N TYR A 47 19.22 -18.39 27.86
CA TYR A 47 18.72 -19.68 27.39
C TYR A 47 18.25 -19.56 25.93
N HIS A 48 17.39 -18.59 25.62
CA HIS A 48 16.92 -18.36 24.25
C HIS A 48 18.04 -18.04 23.27
N LEU A 49 19.03 -17.26 23.68
CA LEU A 49 20.17 -16.97 22.82
C LEU A 49 21.04 -18.21 22.51
N ARG A 50 21.03 -19.25 23.36
CA ARG A 50 21.68 -20.53 23.00
C ARG A 50 20.89 -21.25 21.91
N ILE A 51 19.56 -21.22 21.98
CA ILE A 51 18.71 -21.79 20.94
C ILE A 51 18.96 -21.08 19.60
N LEU A 52 19.07 -19.75 19.61
CA LEU A 52 19.37 -18.96 18.41
C LEU A 52 20.78 -19.25 17.85
N ASP A 53 21.78 -19.44 18.73
CA ASP A 53 23.13 -19.86 18.31
C ASP A 53 23.10 -21.28 17.69
N GLU A 54 22.38 -22.23 18.31
CA GLU A 54 22.23 -23.61 17.84
C GLU A 54 21.51 -23.69 16.49
N ARG A 55 20.59 -22.77 16.22
CA ARG A 55 19.91 -22.61 14.93
C ARG A 55 20.72 -21.83 13.89
N GLY A 56 21.87 -21.27 14.29
CA GLY A 56 22.72 -20.48 13.40
C GLY A 56 22.19 -19.08 13.11
N PHE A 57 21.16 -18.60 13.81
CA PHE A 57 20.59 -17.25 13.62
C PHE A 57 21.42 -16.16 14.29
N THR A 58 22.13 -16.46 15.37
CA THR A 58 23.01 -15.51 16.06
C THR A 58 24.45 -15.99 16.09
N ARG A 59 25.39 -15.04 16.08
CA ARG A 59 26.83 -15.28 16.26
C ARG A 59 27.30 -14.64 17.56
N LYS A 60 28.01 -15.43 18.37
CA LYS A 60 28.56 -14.99 19.66
C LYS A 60 29.95 -14.35 19.53
N HIS A 61 30.11 -13.16 20.12
CA HIS A 61 31.36 -12.37 20.15
C HIS A 61 31.92 -12.26 21.57
N GLY A 62 32.03 -13.39 22.28
CA GLY A 62 32.56 -13.42 23.66
C GLY A 62 31.72 -12.59 24.64
N TYR A 63 32.37 -11.67 25.38
CA TYR A 63 31.71 -10.76 26.33
C TYR A 63 31.01 -9.58 25.64
N ALA A 64 31.31 -9.30 24.37
CA ALA A 64 30.69 -8.21 23.64
C ALA A 64 29.20 -8.47 23.38
N GLY A 65 28.79 -9.74 23.29
CA GLY A 65 27.40 -10.13 23.08
C GLY A 65 27.20 -10.95 21.82
N ARG A 66 26.09 -10.71 21.12
CA ARG A 66 25.72 -11.40 19.87
C ARG A 66 25.32 -10.42 18.78
N THR A 67 25.53 -10.83 17.53
CA THR A 67 24.96 -10.21 16.33
C THR A 67 24.10 -11.25 15.60
N LEU A 68 23.23 -10.81 14.69
CA LEU A 68 22.61 -11.72 13.74
C LEU A 68 23.62 -12.23 12.73
N THR A 69 23.36 -13.42 12.19
CA THR A 69 24.00 -13.94 10.98
C THR A 69 23.14 -13.61 9.77
N ASP A 70 23.64 -13.79 8.55
CA ASP A 70 22.82 -13.62 7.33
C ASP A 70 21.56 -14.51 7.35
N LEU A 71 21.65 -15.71 7.94
CA LEU A 71 20.51 -16.60 8.14
C LEU A 71 19.52 -16.02 9.16
N GLY A 72 20.01 -15.43 10.25
CA GLY A 72 19.18 -14.74 11.24
C GLY A 72 18.55 -13.45 10.72
N GLU A 73 19.23 -12.72 9.83
CA GLU A 73 18.70 -11.55 9.13
C GLU A 73 17.57 -11.95 8.18
N ASN A 74 17.74 -13.04 7.42
CA ASN A 74 16.68 -13.57 6.57
C ASN A 74 15.48 -14.09 7.37
N GLU A 75 15.73 -14.85 8.45
CA GLU A 75 14.66 -15.31 9.35
C GLU A 75 13.96 -14.14 10.04
N MET A 76 14.67 -13.07 10.42
CA MET A 76 14.07 -11.85 10.95
C MET A 76 13.15 -11.22 9.91
N ASN A 77 13.62 -11.10 8.67
CA ASN A 77 12.82 -10.56 7.57
C ASN A 77 11.54 -11.39 7.33
N ASP A 78 11.62 -12.72 7.45
CA ASP A 78 10.48 -13.63 7.31
C ASP A 78 9.56 -13.62 8.54
N ALA A 79 10.10 -13.58 9.76
CA ALA A 79 9.34 -13.48 11.00
C ALA A 79 8.60 -12.12 11.11
N LEU A 80 9.20 -11.05 10.58
CA LEU A 80 8.54 -9.75 10.40
C LEU A 80 7.33 -9.84 9.46
N ILE A 81 7.23 -10.84 8.59
CA ILE A 81 6.02 -11.05 7.76
C ILE A 81 4.83 -11.45 8.64
N GLY A 82 5.07 -12.21 9.72
CA GLY A 82 4.10 -12.57 10.76
C GLY A 82 3.52 -11.35 11.48
N ASP A 83 4.39 -10.41 11.89
CA ASP A 83 4.01 -9.13 12.52
C ASP A 83 3.43 -8.11 11.53
N ARG A 84 3.56 -8.36 10.21
CA ARG A 84 2.97 -7.55 9.14
C ARG A 84 1.60 -8.05 8.67
N PHE A 85 1.08 -9.18 9.18
CA PHE A 85 -0.29 -9.58 8.86
C PHE A 85 -1.28 -8.51 9.34
N GLY A 86 -2.00 -7.91 8.38
CA GLY A 86 -2.88 -6.79 8.65
C GLY A 86 -2.20 -5.41 8.68
N PHE A 87 -0.87 -5.31 8.49
CA PHE A 87 -0.19 -4.01 8.43
C PHE A 87 -0.71 -3.15 7.27
N VAL A 88 -0.99 -3.76 6.12
CA VAL A 88 -1.52 -3.06 4.95
C VAL A 88 -2.92 -2.52 5.24
N ILE A 89 -3.81 -3.34 5.80
CA ILE A 89 -5.18 -2.89 6.10
C ILE A 89 -5.18 -1.82 7.19
N SER A 90 -4.40 -2.00 8.27
CA SER A 90 -4.28 -0.97 9.32
C SER A 90 -3.69 0.34 8.78
N ARG A 91 -2.73 0.28 7.85
CA ARG A 91 -2.21 1.48 7.18
C ARG A 91 -3.25 2.13 6.28
N ILE A 92 -4.07 1.36 5.55
CA ILE A 92 -5.18 1.90 4.75
C ILE A 92 -6.19 2.61 5.67
N GLU A 93 -6.58 1.98 6.77
CA GLU A 93 -7.49 2.54 7.77
C GLU A 93 -6.94 3.83 8.39
N GLU A 94 -5.66 3.84 8.76
CA GLU A 94 -4.99 5.05 9.28
C GLU A 94 -5.02 6.19 8.26
N MET A 95 -4.66 5.92 7.00
CA MET A 95 -4.64 6.93 5.94
C MET A 95 -6.05 7.45 5.61
N ALA A 96 -7.05 6.57 5.56
CA ALA A 96 -8.45 6.95 5.41
C ALA A 96 -8.91 7.86 6.57
N PHE A 97 -8.55 7.51 7.81
CA PHE A 97 -8.87 8.33 8.99
C PHE A 97 -8.22 9.73 8.93
N ARG A 98 -6.95 9.78 8.50
CA ARG A 98 -6.16 11.02 8.37
C ARG A 98 -6.55 11.89 7.18
N THR A 99 -7.27 11.35 6.20
CA THR A 99 -7.78 12.13 5.06
C THR A 99 -8.70 13.25 5.56
N THR A 100 -8.44 14.49 5.15
CA THR A 100 -9.21 15.67 5.58
C THR A 100 -9.89 16.39 4.41
N TYR A 101 -9.65 15.95 3.18
CA TYR A 101 -10.20 16.58 1.99
C TYR A 101 -11.72 16.67 2.00
N ASN A 102 -12.26 17.85 1.68
CA ASN A 102 -13.67 18.12 1.55
C ASN A 102 -14.01 18.65 0.14
N PRO A 103 -14.75 17.88 -0.69
CA PRO A 103 -15.13 18.29 -2.05
C PRO A 103 -15.99 19.56 -2.13
N GLU A 104 -16.67 19.97 -1.06
CA GLU A 104 -17.50 21.18 -1.06
C GLU A 104 -16.68 22.45 -0.89
N THR A 105 -15.53 22.36 -0.19
CA THR A 105 -14.64 23.51 0.06
C THR A 105 -13.38 23.48 -0.81
N ASP A 106 -13.14 22.38 -1.53
CA ASP A 106 -11.92 22.06 -2.28
C ASP A 106 -10.64 22.24 -1.43
N LYS A 107 -10.69 21.75 -0.18
CA LYS A 107 -9.59 21.90 0.80
C LYS A 107 -9.36 20.63 1.58
N GLY A 108 -8.10 20.43 1.97
CA GLY A 108 -7.66 19.36 2.85
C GLY A 108 -6.78 18.35 2.13
N ASP A 109 -6.34 17.36 2.90
CA ASP A 109 -5.31 16.42 2.48
C ASP A 109 -5.94 15.16 1.88
N VAL A 110 -5.34 14.69 0.79
CA VAL A 110 -5.64 13.43 0.12
C VAL A 110 -4.49 12.44 0.29
N VAL A 111 -4.78 11.15 0.17
CA VAL A 111 -3.74 10.10 0.19
C VAL A 111 -3.10 10.03 -1.18
N VAL A 112 -1.77 9.97 -1.24
CA VAL A 112 -1.03 9.87 -2.50
C VAL A 112 -0.07 8.68 -2.53
N ASN A 113 0.15 8.15 -3.73
CA ASN A 113 1.27 7.27 -4.05
C ASN A 113 2.43 8.13 -4.53
N ILE A 114 3.65 7.76 -4.16
CA ILE A 114 4.87 8.43 -4.62
C ILE A 114 5.60 7.47 -5.54
N SER A 115 5.97 7.97 -6.71
CA SER A 115 6.87 7.28 -7.63
C SER A 115 8.01 8.20 -8.03
N TYR A 116 9.14 7.65 -8.44
CA TYR A 116 10.24 8.43 -9.00
C TYR A 116 10.92 7.72 -10.17
N PHE A 117 11.47 8.52 -11.08
CA PHE A 117 11.98 8.11 -12.39
C PHE A 117 13.13 9.02 -12.81
N ASP A 118 13.85 8.67 -13.88
CA ASP A 118 14.97 9.47 -14.36
C ASP A 118 14.51 10.81 -14.93
N LYS A 119 15.23 11.89 -14.63
CA LYS A 119 14.87 13.22 -15.12
C LYS A 119 14.80 13.31 -16.65
N ASP A 120 15.56 12.45 -17.34
CA ASP A 120 15.60 12.41 -18.80
C ASP A 120 14.28 11.90 -19.41
N ASP A 121 13.45 11.19 -18.62
CA ASP A 121 12.14 10.65 -19.04
C ASP A 121 10.96 11.59 -18.74
N PHE A 122 11.22 12.80 -18.20
CA PHE A 122 10.19 13.69 -17.66
C PHE A 122 9.04 14.01 -18.62
N GLU A 123 9.36 14.37 -19.86
CA GLU A 123 8.36 14.75 -20.85
C GLU A 123 7.42 13.58 -21.16
N THR A 124 7.98 12.40 -21.42
CA THR A 124 7.21 11.17 -21.67
C THR A 124 6.35 10.78 -20.47
N VAL A 125 6.87 10.93 -19.24
CA VAL A 125 6.12 10.67 -18.01
C VAL A 125 4.90 11.57 -17.90
N ILE A 126 5.07 12.88 -18.07
CA ILE A 126 3.94 13.82 -17.95
C ILE A 126 2.89 13.56 -19.03
N GLU A 127 3.32 13.35 -20.28
CA GLU A 127 2.40 13.08 -21.40
C GLU A 127 1.56 11.82 -21.16
N LEU A 128 2.19 10.71 -20.76
CA LEU A 128 1.48 9.45 -20.60
C LEU A 128 0.60 9.43 -19.34
N ILE A 129 1.02 10.06 -18.24
CA ILE A 129 0.18 10.20 -17.04
C ILE A 129 -1.03 11.07 -17.39
N SER A 130 -0.84 12.20 -18.08
CA SER A 130 -1.94 13.07 -18.50
C SER A 130 -2.92 12.32 -19.40
N TYR A 131 -2.42 11.57 -20.39
CA TYR A 131 -3.24 10.74 -21.27
C TYR A 131 -4.03 9.68 -20.48
N THR A 132 -3.39 8.99 -19.55
CA THR A 132 -4.01 7.94 -18.73
C THR A 132 -5.09 8.50 -17.79
N ALA A 133 -4.83 9.66 -17.19
CA ALA A 133 -5.78 10.33 -16.30
C ALA A 133 -7.02 10.81 -17.05
N HIS A 134 -6.85 11.47 -18.19
CA HIS A 134 -7.95 11.95 -19.02
C HIS A 134 -8.75 10.83 -19.70
N ALA A 135 -8.14 9.66 -19.88
CA ALA A 135 -8.84 8.44 -20.31
C ALA A 135 -9.68 7.79 -19.19
N GLY A 136 -9.60 8.28 -17.94
CA GLY A 136 -10.39 7.80 -16.80
C GLY A 136 -9.78 6.60 -16.07
N TYR A 137 -8.49 6.31 -16.27
CA TYR A 137 -7.81 5.16 -15.67
C TYR A 137 -6.99 5.52 -14.42
N MET A 138 -7.00 6.78 -13.98
CA MET A 138 -6.45 7.24 -12.70
C MET A 138 -7.53 7.84 -11.81
N ILE A 139 -7.22 8.03 -10.53
CA ILE A 139 -8.17 8.62 -9.56
C ILE A 139 -8.39 10.11 -9.82
N SER A 140 -7.35 10.81 -10.26
CA SER A 140 -7.36 12.25 -10.47
C SER A 140 -6.34 12.64 -11.54
N PRO A 141 -6.62 13.65 -12.37
CA PRO A 141 -5.62 14.28 -13.22
C PRO A 141 -4.72 15.25 -12.45
N ARG A 142 -4.98 15.53 -11.15
CA ARG A 142 -4.06 16.32 -10.35
C ARG A 142 -2.89 15.48 -9.86
N VAL A 143 -1.67 15.95 -10.10
CA VAL A 143 -0.42 15.35 -9.62
C VAL A 143 0.47 16.39 -8.95
N ARG A 144 1.45 15.94 -8.17
CA ARG A 144 2.51 16.80 -7.63
C ARG A 144 3.86 16.32 -8.14
N ILE A 145 4.65 17.22 -8.72
CA ILE A 145 6.02 16.92 -9.14
C ILE A 145 6.97 17.41 -8.05
N PHE A 146 7.96 16.58 -7.73
CA PHE A 146 9.05 16.90 -6.82
C PHE A 146 10.37 16.86 -7.59
N GLU A 147 11.11 17.96 -7.55
CA GLU A 147 12.47 18.02 -8.08
C GLU A 147 13.46 17.37 -7.09
N GLU A 148 14.64 16.99 -7.58
CA GLU A 148 15.72 16.36 -6.82
C GLU A 148 16.04 17.09 -5.50
N ASP A 149 16.06 18.42 -5.53
CA ASP A 149 16.40 19.30 -4.40
C ASP A 149 15.18 19.70 -3.53
N SER A 150 14.04 19.02 -3.67
CA SER A 150 12.83 19.37 -2.92
C SER A 150 13.01 19.16 -1.41
N LEU A 151 12.73 20.20 -0.62
CA LEU A 151 12.65 20.11 0.84
C LEU A 151 11.48 19.22 1.32
N GLU A 152 10.50 18.94 0.45
CA GLU A 152 9.32 18.14 0.76
C GLU A 152 9.64 16.62 0.71
N MET A 153 10.67 16.22 -0.06
CA MET A 153 11.00 14.82 -0.29
C MET A 153 12.45 14.64 -0.73
N SER A 154 13.20 13.80 -0.02
CA SER A 154 14.56 13.41 -0.45
C SER A 154 14.46 12.39 -1.58
N LEU A 155 14.98 12.75 -2.76
CA LEU A 155 15.08 11.87 -3.92
C LEU A 155 16.54 11.48 -4.20
N PRO A 156 16.81 10.33 -4.84
CA PRO A 156 18.14 10.01 -5.32
C PRO A 156 18.62 11.02 -6.37
N PRO A 157 19.95 11.24 -6.50
CA PRO A 157 20.46 12.15 -7.51
C PRO A 157 20.04 11.78 -8.94
N GLY A 158 19.66 12.79 -9.74
CA GLY A 158 19.17 12.62 -11.11
C GLY A 158 17.72 12.13 -11.23
N LYS A 159 16.96 12.02 -10.14
CA LYS A 159 15.57 11.55 -10.15
C LYS A 159 14.55 12.67 -9.95
N ILE A 160 13.38 12.50 -10.56
CA ILE A 160 12.19 13.32 -10.35
C ILE A 160 11.11 12.47 -9.68
N GLY A 161 10.41 13.05 -8.71
CA GLY A 161 9.29 12.42 -8.02
C GLY A 161 7.95 12.88 -8.57
N ILE A 162 6.96 11.98 -8.57
CA ILE A 162 5.57 12.27 -8.90
C ILE A 162 4.64 11.67 -7.85
N ALA A 163 3.71 12.49 -7.35
CA ALA A 163 2.60 12.07 -6.51
C ALA A 163 1.33 11.91 -7.33
N THR A 164 0.68 10.75 -7.22
CA THR A 164 -0.65 10.51 -7.80
C THR A 164 -1.65 10.17 -6.70
N VAL A 165 -2.91 10.56 -6.87
CA VAL A 165 -3.94 10.33 -5.85
C VAL A 165 -4.23 8.83 -5.69
N CYS A 166 -4.25 8.37 -4.44
CA CYS A 166 -4.55 6.99 -4.08
C CYS A 166 -6.05 6.77 -3.86
N SER A 167 -6.53 5.57 -4.17
CA SER A 167 -7.93 5.18 -4.02
C SER A 167 -8.42 5.23 -2.56
N VAL A 168 -7.50 5.15 -1.58
CA VAL A 168 -7.79 5.33 -0.14
C VAL A 168 -8.38 6.71 0.17
N THR A 169 -8.20 7.70 -0.70
CA THR A 169 -8.87 8.99 -0.60
C THR A 169 -10.39 8.85 -0.61
N PHE A 170 -10.95 7.93 -1.40
CA PHE A 170 -12.40 7.67 -1.37
C PHE A 170 -12.84 7.05 -0.05
N ASP A 171 -12.02 6.17 0.52
CA ASP A 171 -12.28 5.53 1.81
C ASP A 171 -12.35 6.61 2.91
N GLY A 172 -11.44 7.59 2.87
CA GLY A 172 -11.46 8.75 3.76
C GLY A 172 -12.68 9.67 3.57
N LEU A 173 -13.05 9.98 2.33
CA LEU A 173 -14.23 10.80 2.03
C LEU A 173 -15.53 10.18 2.56
N LEU A 174 -15.71 8.88 2.33
CA LEU A 174 -16.86 8.14 2.81
C LEU A 174 -16.86 8.03 4.34
N LEU A 175 -15.70 7.79 4.94
CA LEU A 175 -15.56 7.74 6.39
C LEU A 175 -15.92 9.08 7.05
N LYS A 176 -15.52 10.23 6.50
CA LYS A 176 -15.91 11.56 7.00
C LYS A 176 -17.40 11.84 6.87
N ALA A 177 -18.09 11.18 5.96
CA ALA A 177 -19.54 11.21 5.86
C ALA A 177 -20.25 10.19 6.78
N GLY A 178 -19.49 9.48 7.64
CA GLY A 178 -20.03 8.48 8.55
C GLY A 178 -20.30 7.12 7.92
N ILE A 179 -19.69 6.83 6.75
CA ILE A 179 -19.85 5.57 6.03
C ILE A 179 -18.56 4.74 6.20
N PRO A 180 -18.58 3.65 6.98
CA PRO A 180 -17.47 2.71 7.01
C PRO A 180 -17.29 2.04 5.65
N VAL A 181 -16.05 1.92 5.22
CA VAL A 181 -15.66 1.29 3.96
C VAL A 181 -14.70 0.16 4.27
N GLU A 182 -14.92 -0.99 3.65
CA GLU A 182 -14.01 -2.13 3.74
C GLU A 182 -13.22 -2.27 2.43
N PRO A 183 -11.90 -2.01 2.44
CA PRO A 183 -11.01 -2.36 1.35
C PRO A 183 -10.90 -3.89 1.25
N ALA A 184 -11.66 -4.51 0.36
CA ALA A 184 -11.80 -5.96 0.32
C ALA A 184 -10.70 -6.64 -0.51
N TYR A 185 -10.46 -6.16 -1.74
CA TYR A 185 -9.53 -6.79 -2.68
C TYR A 185 -8.77 -5.77 -3.52
N GLY A 186 -7.50 -6.05 -3.82
CA GLY A 186 -6.80 -5.48 -4.98
C GLY A 186 -6.74 -6.52 -6.10
N GLY A 187 -6.71 -6.10 -7.36
CA GLY A 187 -6.78 -7.04 -8.47
C GLY A 187 -6.48 -6.48 -9.85
N ILE A 188 -6.49 -7.39 -10.82
CA ILE A 188 -6.39 -7.10 -12.25
C ILE A 188 -7.80 -7.08 -12.83
N LEU A 189 -8.21 -5.93 -13.37
CA LEU A 189 -9.49 -5.75 -14.04
C LEU A 189 -9.30 -5.79 -15.55
N GLN A 190 -10.05 -6.67 -16.21
CA GLN A 190 -10.11 -6.75 -17.65
C GLN A 190 -11.02 -5.63 -18.20
N ILE A 191 -10.53 -4.92 -19.21
CA ILE A 191 -11.28 -3.96 -20.00
C ILE A 191 -11.52 -4.56 -21.39
N GLU A 192 -12.77 -4.50 -21.85
CA GLU A 192 -13.18 -4.91 -23.19
C GLU A 192 -14.10 -3.85 -23.78
N ASN A 193 -13.87 -3.44 -25.04
CA ASN A 193 -14.67 -2.40 -25.70
C ASN A 193 -14.81 -1.11 -24.86
N LYS A 194 -13.73 -0.67 -24.21
CA LYS A 194 -13.65 0.49 -23.32
C LYS A 194 -14.55 0.39 -22.07
N LYS A 195 -14.97 -0.82 -21.69
CA LYS A 195 -15.82 -1.06 -20.52
C LYS A 195 -15.18 -2.08 -19.59
N PRO A 196 -15.41 -1.97 -18.27
CA PRO A 196 -14.98 -2.99 -17.32
C PRO A 196 -15.74 -4.29 -17.59
N ALA A 197 -15.01 -5.39 -17.77
CA ALA A 197 -15.59 -6.72 -18.02
C ALA A 197 -15.66 -7.53 -16.72
N ARG A 198 -14.50 -7.88 -16.14
CA ARG A 198 -14.40 -8.66 -14.91
C ARG A 198 -13.02 -8.59 -14.28
N PHE A 199 -12.93 -8.84 -12.98
CA PHE A 199 -11.67 -9.12 -12.32
C PHE A 199 -11.15 -10.50 -12.76
N LEU A 200 -9.89 -10.55 -13.18
CA LEU A 200 -9.21 -11.79 -13.55
C LEU A 200 -8.56 -12.44 -12.34
N ASP A 201 -7.93 -11.62 -11.51
CA ASP A 201 -7.19 -12.02 -10.32
C ASP A 201 -7.50 -11.07 -9.17
N LEU A 202 -7.60 -11.61 -7.95
CA LEU A 202 -7.93 -10.88 -6.74
C LEU A 202 -7.04 -11.37 -5.59
N ILE A 203 -6.54 -10.43 -4.79
CA ILE A 203 -5.90 -10.71 -3.50
C ILE A 203 -6.63 -9.89 -2.44
N SER A 204 -7.05 -10.55 -1.37
CA SER A 204 -7.71 -9.86 -0.25
C SER A 204 -6.72 -9.04 0.58
N TYR A 205 -7.13 -7.84 0.99
CA TYR A 205 -6.32 -7.00 1.88
C TYR A 205 -6.24 -7.53 3.31
N SER A 206 -7.29 -8.21 3.80
CA SER A 206 -7.33 -8.72 5.19
C SER A 206 -6.44 -9.95 5.39
N GLY A 207 -6.09 -10.65 4.31
CA GLY A 207 -5.31 -11.90 4.34
C GLY A 207 -3.84 -11.74 3.95
N THR A 208 -3.31 -10.51 3.83
CA THR A 208 -1.96 -10.26 3.32
C THR A 208 -1.17 -9.27 4.15
N SER A 209 0.16 -9.43 4.14
CA SER A 209 1.13 -8.51 4.74
C SER A 209 1.79 -7.58 3.70
N ILE A 210 1.53 -7.81 2.42
CA ILE A 210 2.05 -7.03 1.29
C ILE A 210 0.85 -6.47 0.53
N ASP A 211 0.95 -5.21 0.10
CA ASP A 211 -0.10 -4.57 -0.71
C ASP A 211 -0.38 -5.40 -1.98
N PRO A 212 -1.61 -5.93 -2.15
CA PRO A 212 -2.07 -6.60 -3.37
C PRO A 212 -1.63 -5.89 -4.66
N ILE A 213 -1.73 -4.56 -4.70
CA ILE A 213 -1.39 -3.77 -5.89
C ILE A 213 0.10 -3.88 -6.21
N LYS A 214 0.96 -3.83 -5.18
CA LYS A 214 2.41 -4.05 -5.33
C LYS A 214 2.74 -5.47 -5.77
N ILE A 215 1.96 -6.47 -5.35
CA ILE A 215 2.13 -7.85 -5.82
C ILE A 215 1.81 -7.93 -7.32
N PHE A 216 0.69 -7.33 -7.75
CA PHE A 216 0.27 -7.38 -9.14
C PHE A 216 1.24 -6.64 -10.06
N MET A 217 1.70 -5.44 -9.72
CA MET A 217 2.73 -4.72 -10.49
C MET A 217 3.96 -5.60 -10.78
N ASN A 218 4.46 -6.31 -9.76
CA ASN A 218 5.70 -7.07 -9.87
C ASN A 218 5.53 -8.45 -10.54
N ARG A 219 4.35 -9.07 -10.44
CA ARG A 219 4.15 -10.48 -10.80
C ARG A 219 3.23 -10.70 -11.99
N THR A 220 2.38 -9.73 -12.32
CA THR A 220 1.38 -9.86 -13.38
C THR A 220 1.40 -8.61 -14.26
N PRO A 221 1.87 -8.70 -15.51
CA PRO A 221 1.91 -7.52 -16.36
C PRO A 221 0.47 -7.03 -16.64
N THR A 222 0.27 -5.74 -16.45
CA THR A 222 -0.87 -4.99 -16.98
C THR A 222 -0.73 -4.81 -18.49
N SER A 223 -1.77 -4.27 -19.13
CA SER A 223 -1.69 -3.78 -20.50
C SER A 223 -2.47 -2.47 -20.63
N VAL A 224 -2.14 -1.51 -19.77
CA VAL A 224 -2.78 -0.19 -19.70
C VAL A 224 -2.62 0.55 -21.03
N LEU A 225 -1.48 0.45 -21.70
CA LEU A 225 -1.27 1.05 -23.02
C LEU A 225 -2.27 0.51 -24.05
N GLU A 226 -2.50 -0.80 -24.08
CA GLU A 226 -3.50 -1.39 -24.99
C GLU A 226 -4.92 -0.93 -24.66
N VAL A 227 -5.22 -0.74 -23.37
CA VAL A 227 -6.50 -0.19 -22.93
C VAL A 227 -6.68 1.24 -23.44
N LEU A 228 -5.64 2.07 -23.39
CA LEU A 228 -5.67 3.44 -23.90
C LEU A 228 -5.86 3.50 -25.42
N GLU A 229 -5.11 2.68 -26.16
CA GLU A 229 -5.08 2.70 -27.63
C GLU A 229 -6.28 1.99 -28.27
N LYS A 230 -6.60 0.78 -27.78
CA LYS A 230 -7.56 -0.15 -28.40
C LYS A 230 -8.86 -0.26 -27.61
N GLY A 231 -8.85 0.13 -26.33
CA GLY A 231 -9.99 -0.08 -25.44
C GLY A 231 -10.09 -1.52 -24.93
N GLU A 232 -9.01 -2.29 -25.01
CA GLU A 232 -8.95 -3.69 -24.60
C GLU A 232 -7.65 -3.94 -23.83
N GLY A 233 -7.72 -4.69 -22.73
CA GLY A 233 -6.54 -5.03 -21.96
C GLY A 233 -6.81 -5.15 -20.47
N LYS A 234 -5.79 -4.86 -19.66
CA LYS A 234 -5.80 -5.11 -18.22
C LYS A 234 -5.29 -3.90 -17.46
N ILE A 235 -6.03 -3.49 -16.44
CA ILE A 235 -5.64 -2.42 -15.52
C ILE A 235 -5.62 -2.93 -14.08
N LEU A 236 -4.97 -2.19 -13.20
CA LEU A 236 -5.14 -2.37 -11.76
C LEU A 236 -6.43 -1.70 -11.30
N ALA A 237 -7.15 -2.41 -10.44
CA ALA A 237 -8.32 -1.89 -9.75
C ALA A 237 -8.40 -2.49 -8.36
N ASN A 238 -9.21 -1.87 -7.51
CA ASN A 238 -9.50 -2.38 -6.19
C ASN A 238 -11.00 -2.36 -5.94
N MET A 239 -11.40 -3.19 -4.99
CA MET A 239 -12.76 -3.52 -4.68
C MET A 239 -13.03 -3.14 -3.23
N ARG A 240 -14.01 -2.25 -3.03
CA ARG A 240 -14.52 -1.90 -1.69
C ARG A 240 -15.84 -2.58 -1.45
N GLN A 241 -16.10 -2.95 -0.21
CA GLN A 241 -17.41 -3.39 0.23
C GLN A 241 -17.98 -2.39 1.24
N ILE A 242 -19.25 -2.05 1.06
CA ILE A 242 -19.93 -1.02 1.86
C ILE A 242 -21.30 -1.58 2.24
N ASN A 243 -21.74 -1.30 3.48
CA ASN A 243 -23.05 -1.74 3.94
C ASN A 243 -24.18 -1.17 3.05
N SER A 244 -25.16 -2.00 2.71
CA SER A 244 -26.27 -1.65 1.81
C SER A 244 -27.06 -0.41 2.24
N SER A 245 -27.14 -0.14 3.55
CA SER A 245 -27.78 1.08 4.09
C SER A 245 -27.15 2.39 3.60
N ALA A 246 -25.89 2.36 3.13
CA ALA A 246 -25.16 3.52 2.66
C ALA A 246 -25.16 3.68 1.13
N TYR A 247 -25.87 2.85 0.36
CA TYR A 247 -25.82 2.82 -1.11
C TYR A 247 -26.06 4.19 -1.75
N GLU A 248 -27.21 4.82 -1.46
CA GLU A 248 -27.56 6.12 -2.05
C GLU A 248 -26.60 7.23 -1.65
N MET A 249 -26.18 7.25 -0.37
CA MET A 249 -25.29 8.28 0.14
C MET A 249 -23.89 8.17 -0.48
N THR A 250 -23.39 6.94 -0.62
CA THR A 250 -22.12 6.64 -1.29
C THR A 250 -22.13 7.20 -2.71
N GLY A 251 -23.17 6.91 -3.50
CA GLY A 251 -23.29 7.45 -4.86
C GLY A 251 -23.34 8.99 -4.91
N LYS A 252 -23.98 9.64 -3.93
CA LYS A 252 -24.01 11.12 -3.84
C LYS A 252 -22.63 11.70 -3.53
N ILE A 253 -21.87 11.09 -2.63
CA ILE A 253 -20.53 11.55 -2.24
C ILE A 253 -19.56 11.39 -3.41
N LEU A 254 -19.56 10.22 -4.07
CA LEU A 254 -18.69 9.98 -5.22
C LEU A 254 -18.97 10.95 -6.37
N LYS A 255 -20.26 11.25 -6.64
CA LYS A 255 -20.64 12.30 -7.62
C LYS A 255 -20.20 13.71 -7.24
N LYS A 256 -20.05 14.01 -5.94
CA LYS A 256 -19.48 15.30 -5.50
C LYS A 256 -17.97 15.31 -5.70
N ALA A 257 -17.29 14.22 -5.37
CA ALA A 257 -15.85 14.06 -5.57
C ALA A 257 -15.45 14.16 -7.05
N GLU A 258 -16.25 13.57 -7.95
CA GLU A 258 -16.03 13.65 -9.40
C GLU A 258 -15.94 15.09 -9.92
N LYS A 259 -16.77 16.00 -9.38
CA LYS A 259 -16.80 17.42 -9.78
C LYS A 259 -15.54 18.21 -9.46
N VAL A 260 -14.70 17.69 -8.56
CA VAL A 260 -13.42 18.31 -8.15
C VAL A 260 -12.23 17.51 -8.67
N GLY A 261 -12.44 16.65 -9.67
CA GLY A 261 -11.39 15.87 -10.31
C GLY A 261 -10.97 14.62 -9.54
N LEU A 262 -11.78 14.15 -8.57
CA LEU A 262 -11.61 12.83 -7.95
C LEU A 262 -12.58 11.84 -8.61
N ALA A 263 -12.24 11.45 -9.84
CA ALA A 263 -13.04 10.60 -10.72
C ALA A 263 -12.31 9.27 -10.94
N GLY A 264 -12.58 8.28 -10.08
CA GLY A 264 -11.92 6.97 -10.16
C GLY A 264 -12.81 5.79 -9.77
N CYS A 265 -14.06 6.04 -9.38
CA CYS A 265 -15.04 4.97 -9.17
C CYS A 265 -15.54 4.49 -10.53
N ILE A 266 -15.26 3.22 -10.84
CA ILE A 266 -15.64 2.57 -12.10
C ILE A 266 -17.14 2.31 -12.09
N THR A 267 -17.63 1.62 -11.05
CA THR A 267 -19.05 1.33 -10.89
C THR A 267 -19.35 0.93 -9.45
N LEU A 268 -20.60 1.17 -9.04
CA LEU A 268 -21.20 0.52 -7.87
C LEU A 268 -21.92 -0.74 -8.36
N GLY A 269 -21.85 -1.81 -7.55
CA GLY A 269 -22.58 -3.05 -7.79
C GLY A 269 -23.94 -3.03 -7.12
N GLU A 270 -24.81 -3.95 -7.54
CA GLU A 270 -26.07 -4.20 -6.84
C GLU A 270 -25.80 -4.82 -5.45
N ILE A 271 -26.78 -4.67 -4.57
CA ILE A 271 -26.69 -5.19 -3.19
C ILE A 271 -26.73 -6.73 -3.24
N ASP A 272 -25.86 -7.37 -2.44
CA ASP A 272 -25.75 -8.83 -2.33
C ASP A 272 -25.32 -9.56 -3.62
N GLU A 273 -24.88 -8.81 -4.65
CA GLU A 273 -24.42 -9.36 -5.92
C GLU A 273 -22.90 -9.23 -6.08
N TYR A 274 -22.31 -10.16 -6.84
CA TYR A 274 -20.90 -10.09 -7.21
C TYR A 274 -20.69 -8.92 -8.16
N LEU A 275 -19.69 -8.08 -7.90
CA LEU A 275 -19.36 -6.98 -8.82
C LEU A 275 -18.21 -7.39 -9.74
N LEU A 276 -18.48 -7.44 -11.05
CA LEU A 276 -17.46 -7.75 -12.06
C LEU A 276 -16.74 -9.08 -11.75
N GLY A 277 -17.48 -10.07 -11.22
CA GLY A 277 -16.95 -11.37 -10.81
C GLY A 277 -16.25 -11.40 -9.44
N ALA A 278 -16.05 -10.24 -8.80
CA ALA A 278 -15.52 -10.18 -7.44
C ALA A 278 -16.63 -10.47 -6.41
N PRO A 279 -16.36 -11.32 -5.40
CA PRO A 279 -17.35 -11.65 -4.37
C PRO A 279 -17.66 -10.44 -3.48
N VAL A 280 -18.92 -10.32 -3.08
CA VAL A 280 -19.43 -9.33 -2.14
C VAL A 280 -20.15 -10.07 -1.01
N GLU A 281 -19.94 -9.64 0.23
CA GLU A 281 -20.58 -10.20 1.41
C GLU A 281 -22.05 -9.82 1.50
N THR A 282 -22.85 -10.69 2.11
CA THR A 282 -24.26 -10.43 2.37
C THR A 282 -24.46 -9.19 3.25
N GLY A 283 -25.46 -8.39 2.91
CA GLY A 283 -25.76 -7.09 3.50
C GLY A 283 -24.91 -5.94 2.95
N LYS A 284 -24.10 -6.17 1.91
CA LYS A 284 -23.18 -5.17 1.33
C LYS A 284 -23.38 -5.02 -0.17
N PHE A 285 -22.83 -3.95 -0.71
CA PHE A 285 -22.65 -3.76 -2.15
C PHE A 285 -21.17 -3.49 -2.42
N GLY A 286 -20.78 -3.75 -3.66
CA GLY A 286 -19.43 -3.52 -4.12
C GLY A 286 -19.21 -2.12 -4.73
N ALA A 287 -18.03 -1.54 -4.57
CA ALA A 287 -17.54 -0.42 -5.36
C ALA A 287 -16.18 -0.75 -5.99
N ALA A 288 -16.13 -0.78 -7.33
CA ALA A 288 -14.89 -0.96 -8.08
C ALA A 288 -14.24 0.40 -8.35
N VAL A 289 -12.96 0.53 -8.05
CA VAL A 289 -12.20 1.79 -8.13
C VAL A 289 -10.87 1.54 -8.85
N VAL A 290 -10.52 2.38 -9.82
CA VAL A 290 -9.25 2.27 -10.56
C VAL A 290 -8.04 2.35 -9.61
N GLY A 291 -6.92 1.74 -10.00
CA GLY A 291 -5.64 1.95 -9.33
C GLY A 291 -5.13 3.37 -9.60
N GLY A 292 -4.75 4.10 -8.54
CA GLY A 292 -4.15 5.44 -8.66
C GLY A 292 -2.77 5.46 -9.34
N ILE A 293 -2.24 4.29 -9.66
CA ILE A 293 -0.93 4.08 -10.28
C ILE A 293 -1.01 3.46 -11.68
N ASN A 294 -2.20 3.33 -12.30
CA ASN A 294 -2.29 2.77 -13.65
C ASN A 294 -1.47 3.55 -14.68
N GLY A 295 -1.34 4.87 -14.53
CA GLY A 295 -0.45 5.67 -15.39
C GLY A 295 1.03 5.34 -15.17
N ILE A 296 1.42 4.91 -13.97
CA ILE A 296 2.77 4.40 -13.71
C ILE A 296 2.96 3.03 -14.38
N CYS A 297 1.97 2.14 -14.29
CA CYS A 297 2.04 0.87 -14.99
C CYS A 297 2.11 1.04 -16.52
N ALA A 298 1.37 2.02 -17.07
CA ALA A 298 1.48 2.36 -18.49
C ALA A 298 2.91 2.80 -18.87
N LEU A 299 3.60 3.54 -17.99
CA LEU A 299 4.99 3.92 -18.20
C LEU A 299 5.95 2.73 -18.12
N GLU A 300 5.80 1.86 -17.12
CA GLU A 300 6.59 0.63 -17.01
C GLU A 300 6.44 -0.26 -18.27
N GLU A 301 5.25 -0.29 -18.87
CA GLU A 301 4.99 -0.99 -20.14
C GLU A 301 5.77 -0.43 -21.34
N THR A 302 6.23 0.83 -21.28
CA THR A 302 7.13 1.41 -22.30
C THR A 302 8.60 1.06 -22.10
N GLY A 303 8.96 0.46 -20.96
CA GLY A 303 10.33 0.14 -20.58
C GLY A 303 11.01 1.22 -19.72
N ILE A 304 10.30 2.27 -19.31
CA ILE A 304 10.81 3.27 -18.35
C ILE A 304 10.85 2.63 -16.96
N GLU A 305 12.02 2.69 -16.31
CA GLU A 305 12.18 2.22 -14.93
C GLU A 305 11.64 3.24 -13.94
N ILE A 306 10.61 2.83 -13.18
CA ILE A 306 9.98 3.66 -12.16
C ILE A 306 9.99 2.90 -10.85
N GLU A 307 10.38 3.57 -9.77
CA GLU A 307 10.22 3.01 -8.42
C GLU A 307 8.99 3.62 -7.76
N THR A 308 8.06 2.77 -7.33
CA THR A 308 6.80 3.19 -6.73
C THR A 308 6.63 2.67 -5.31
N ASN A 309 6.22 3.59 -4.43
CA ASN A 309 5.75 3.29 -3.09
C ASN A 309 4.23 3.55 -3.01
N PRO A 310 3.39 2.50 -3.10
CA PRO A 310 1.96 2.63 -2.89
C PRO A 310 1.62 3.07 -1.46
N ILE A 311 0.51 3.81 -1.29
CA ILE A 311 -0.01 4.26 0.01
C ILE A 311 1.07 5.01 0.82
N SER A 312 1.70 5.98 0.19
CA SER A 312 2.91 6.61 0.71
C SER A 312 2.62 7.61 1.82
N THR A 313 1.91 8.69 1.50
CA THR A 313 1.78 9.87 2.37
C THR A 313 0.51 10.67 2.07
N MET A 314 0.32 11.77 2.77
CA MET A 314 -0.76 12.74 2.60
C MET A 314 -0.22 14.02 1.96
N LEU A 315 -0.97 14.63 1.06
CA LEU A 315 -0.68 15.96 0.50
C LEU A 315 -1.94 16.82 0.45
N ASP A 316 -1.77 18.14 0.64
CA ASP A 316 -2.84 19.10 0.39
C ASP A 316 -3.19 19.08 -1.10
N TYR A 317 -4.43 18.74 -1.42
CA TYR A 317 -4.91 18.59 -2.79
C TYR A 317 -4.80 19.89 -3.61
N GLN A 318 -4.79 21.06 -2.95
CA GLN A 318 -4.62 22.35 -3.63
C GLN A 318 -3.19 22.59 -4.11
N THR A 319 -2.21 21.88 -3.56
CA THR A 319 -0.80 21.97 -3.99
C THR A 319 -0.50 21.10 -5.22
N MET A 320 -1.43 20.19 -5.56
CA MET A 320 -1.37 19.33 -6.73
C MET A 320 -1.94 20.07 -7.94
N LYS A 321 -1.29 19.91 -9.11
CA LYS A 321 -1.67 20.58 -10.35
C LYS A 321 -2.28 19.58 -11.31
N GLU A 322 -3.32 20.02 -12.01
CA GLU A 322 -3.87 19.31 -13.15
C GLU A 322 -2.81 19.27 -14.25
N ILE A 323 -2.57 18.07 -14.78
CA ILE A 323 -1.69 17.75 -15.91
C ILE A 323 -2.50 17.30 -17.10
#